data_AF-A0A2S9RMW6-F1
#
_entry.id   AF-A0A2S9RMW6-F1
#
_cell.length_a   1.000
_cell.length_b   1.000
_cell.length_c   1.000
_cell.angle_alpha   90.00
_cell.angle_beta   90.00
_cell.angle_gamma   90.00
#
_symmetry.space_group_name_H-M   'P 1'
#
loop_
_entity.id
_entity.type
_entity.pdbx_description
1 polymer ?
#
loop_
_entity_poly.entity_id
_entity_poly.type
_entity_poly.pdbx_seq_one_letter_code
_entity_poly.pdbx_strand_id
1 'polypeptide(L)'
;MKNIRLLLELLITFVLFGCTSLQDKELSSQKEVIHSFFIAEDNIYAIGQLNSYHFAGSKYSETGDLIRILRSPYVKNISSVKIRSIAKDVEKNKVKATLTLYFNDKELTQKQSNELYGQNYYNMQEHNIFFRMEDGEIVDIKNKNEILKKAKLIKPLETKYLEYRQEKRFSAEATKDNITVAGRASAAMIIFVPLAIISLPFYAIQSLSGK
;
A
#
# COMPACT_ATOMS: atom_id res chain seq x y z
N MET A 1 33.69 -31.23 27.71
CA MET A 1 33.63 -30.23 26.60
C MET A 1 32.77 -30.72 25.42
N LYS A 2 31.55 -31.24 25.65
CA LYS A 2 30.67 -31.76 24.58
C LYS A 2 29.40 -30.91 24.40
N ASN A 3 29.02 -30.14 25.42
CA ASN A 3 27.76 -29.40 25.45
C ASN A 3 27.88 -27.95 24.90
N ILE A 4 29.10 -27.40 24.82
CA ILE A 4 29.35 -26.07 24.24
C ILE A 4 29.31 -26.09 22.69
N ARG A 5 29.71 -27.21 22.06
CA ARG A 5 29.62 -27.38 20.59
C ARG A 5 28.17 -27.45 20.10
N LEU A 6 27.31 -28.19 20.81
CA LEU A 6 25.88 -28.27 20.50
C LEU A 6 25.15 -26.93 20.66
N LEU A 7 25.55 -26.10 21.64
CA LEU A 7 24.99 -24.77 21.84
C LEU A 7 25.41 -23.79 20.72
N LEU A 8 26.65 -23.92 20.23
CA LEU A 8 27.19 -23.09 19.14
C LEU A 8 26.54 -23.46 17.79
N GLU A 9 26.30 -24.75 17.54
CA GLU A 9 25.59 -25.24 16.34
C GLU A 9 24.12 -24.80 16.32
N LEU A 10 23.46 -24.73 17.50
CA LEU A 10 22.11 -24.20 17.64
C LEU A 10 22.05 -22.66 17.47
N LEU A 11 23.11 -21.93 17.82
CA LEU A 11 23.19 -20.48 17.64
C LEU A 11 23.37 -20.10 16.17
N ILE A 12 24.12 -20.91 15.40
CA ILE A 12 24.39 -20.67 13.97
C ILE A 12 23.13 -20.89 13.11
N THR A 13 22.18 -21.70 13.56
CA THR A 13 20.92 -21.94 12.84
C THR A 13 19.91 -20.79 12.95
N PHE A 14 20.09 -19.85 13.89
CA PHE A 14 19.19 -18.69 14.05
C PHE A 14 19.59 -17.43 13.26
N VAL A 15 20.76 -17.40 12.60
CA VAL A 15 21.32 -16.16 12.02
C VAL A 15 20.95 -15.94 10.53
N LEU A 16 20.20 -16.85 9.89
CA LEU A 16 19.84 -16.74 8.47
C LEU A 16 18.37 -16.36 8.21
N PHE A 17 17.71 -15.68 9.15
CA PHE A 17 16.44 -15.01 8.84
C PHE A 17 16.73 -13.74 8.05
N GLY A 18 17.04 -13.88 6.77
CA GLY A 18 17.01 -12.76 5.83
C GLY A 18 15.62 -12.12 5.92
N CYS A 19 15.56 -10.83 6.24
CA CYS A 19 14.32 -10.08 6.25
C CYS A 19 13.68 -10.18 4.85
N THR A 20 12.58 -10.92 4.73
CA THR A 20 11.83 -11.01 3.47
C THR A 20 11.06 -9.71 3.31
N SER A 21 11.42 -8.90 2.32
CA SER A 21 10.65 -7.72 1.96
C SER A 21 9.67 -8.06 0.83
N LEU A 22 8.45 -7.54 0.95
CA LEU A 22 7.48 -7.56 -0.15
C LEU A 22 7.69 -6.29 -0.96
N GLN A 23 7.87 -6.45 -2.28
CA GLN A 23 8.01 -5.34 -3.20
C GLN A 23 6.93 -5.43 -4.27
N ASP A 24 6.29 -4.30 -4.55
CA ASP A 24 5.33 -4.20 -5.65
C ASP A 24 6.10 -4.12 -6.98
N LYS A 25 5.91 -5.12 -7.84
CA LYS A 25 6.38 -5.09 -9.22
C LYS A 25 5.26 -4.62 -10.12
N GLU A 26 5.45 -3.46 -10.71
CA GLU A 26 4.57 -2.93 -11.76
C GLU A 26 4.59 -3.88 -12.98
N LEU A 27 3.40 -4.28 -13.41
CA LEU A 27 3.16 -5.13 -14.57
C LEU A 27 2.69 -4.30 -15.77
N SER A 28 1.86 -3.29 -15.50
CA SER A 28 1.32 -2.39 -16.52
C SER A 28 1.00 -1.03 -15.93
N SER A 29 0.98 -0.02 -16.79
CA SER A 29 0.72 1.37 -16.44
C SER A 29 0.03 2.09 -17.59
N GLN A 30 -1.08 2.75 -17.28
CA GLN A 30 -1.82 3.54 -18.25
C GLN A 30 -2.44 4.78 -17.60
N LYS A 31 -2.77 5.76 -18.44
CA LYS A 31 -3.44 6.99 -17.98
C LYS A 31 -4.85 6.65 -17.49
N GLU A 32 -5.21 7.23 -16.35
CA GLU A 32 -6.56 7.21 -15.80
C GLU A 32 -7.02 8.64 -15.51
N VAL A 33 -8.32 8.91 -15.63
CA VAL A 33 -8.92 10.21 -15.40
C VAL A 33 -10.18 10.04 -14.55
N ILE A 34 -10.14 10.58 -13.33
CA ILE A 34 -11.30 10.56 -12.43
C ILE A 34 -12.22 11.72 -12.78
N HIS A 35 -13.46 11.40 -13.14
CA HIS A 35 -14.47 12.37 -13.57
C HIS A 35 -15.43 12.77 -12.47
N SER A 36 -15.64 11.91 -11.48
CA SER A 36 -16.53 12.17 -10.35
C SER A 36 -16.09 11.35 -9.15
N PHE A 37 -16.38 11.84 -7.95
CA PHE A 37 -16.33 11.04 -6.74
C PHE A 37 -17.46 11.48 -5.82
N PHE A 38 -17.87 10.60 -4.93
CA PHE A 38 -18.87 10.89 -3.91
C PHE A 38 -18.63 10.05 -2.67
N ILE A 39 -19.17 10.52 -1.55
CA ILE A 39 -19.16 9.81 -0.27
C ILE A 39 -20.59 9.34 -0.01
N ALA A 40 -20.76 8.05 0.26
CA ALA A 40 -22.04 7.49 0.71
C ALA A 40 -21.79 6.66 1.96
N GLU A 41 -22.49 6.99 3.05
CA GLU A 41 -22.19 6.46 4.39
C GLU A 41 -20.70 6.68 4.70
N ASP A 42 -19.94 5.66 5.07
CA ASP A 42 -18.51 5.79 5.32
C ASP A 42 -17.66 5.25 4.17
N ASN A 43 -18.13 5.39 2.93
CA ASN A 43 -17.44 4.87 1.74
C ASN A 43 -17.13 5.99 0.75
N ILE A 44 -15.98 5.88 0.08
CA ILE A 44 -15.64 6.71 -1.08
C ILE A 44 -15.90 5.89 -2.34
N TYR A 45 -16.60 6.51 -3.29
CA TYR A 45 -16.78 6.01 -4.64
C TYR A 45 -16.16 6.99 -5.63
N ALA A 46 -15.41 6.50 -6.59
CA ALA A 46 -14.82 7.30 -7.66
C ALA A 46 -15.16 6.71 -9.03
N ILE A 47 -15.57 7.56 -9.97
CA ILE A 47 -15.88 7.18 -11.34
C ILE A 47 -14.74 7.67 -12.23
N GLY A 48 -13.91 6.73 -12.66
CA GLY A 48 -12.85 6.92 -13.64
C GLY A 48 -13.31 6.72 -15.08
N GLN A 49 -12.39 7.00 -15.99
CA GLN A 49 -12.48 6.70 -17.40
C GLN A 49 -12.39 5.19 -17.65
N LEU A 50 -11.45 4.49 -17.00
CA LEU A 50 -11.29 3.04 -17.20
C LEU A 50 -12.18 2.24 -16.25
N ASN A 51 -12.18 2.59 -14.95
CA ASN A 51 -12.89 1.84 -13.91
C ASN A 51 -13.67 2.74 -12.97
N SER A 52 -14.61 2.16 -12.21
CA SER A 52 -15.15 2.79 -11.01
C SER A 52 -14.61 2.09 -9.78
N TYR A 53 -14.34 2.86 -8.73
CA TYR A 53 -13.63 2.39 -7.55
C TYR A 53 -14.46 2.62 -6.30
N HIS A 54 -14.37 1.69 -5.36
CA HIS A 54 -14.97 1.78 -4.04
C HIS A 54 -13.89 1.56 -2.98
N PHE A 55 -13.88 2.42 -1.97
CA PHE A 55 -13.04 2.28 -0.79
C PHE A 55 -13.92 2.40 0.45
N ALA A 56 -13.89 1.38 1.30
CA ALA A 56 -14.57 1.40 2.58
C ALA A 56 -13.75 2.19 3.60
N GLY A 57 -14.41 3.12 4.29
CA GLY A 57 -13.87 3.84 5.43
C GLY A 57 -14.23 3.15 6.73
N SER A 58 -13.30 3.21 7.66
CA SER A 58 -13.49 2.87 9.07
C SER A 58 -12.75 3.87 9.94
N LYS A 59 -13.08 3.91 11.24
CA LYS A 59 -12.49 4.84 12.21
C LYS A 59 -10.95 4.83 12.26
N TYR A 60 -10.32 3.71 11.90
CA TYR A 60 -8.86 3.53 11.99
C TYR A 60 -8.20 3.32 10.62
N SER A 61 -8.86 3.75 9.53
CA SER A 61 -8.33 3.65 8.17
C SER A 61 -8.05 5.01 7.58
N GLU A 62 -7.04 5.08 6.70
CA GLU A 62 -6.74 6.31 5.96
C GLU A 62 -7.92 6.79 5.10
N THR A 63 -8.73 5.87 4.57
CA THR A 63 -10.00 6.20 3.88
C THR A 63 -10.98 6.92 4.82
N GLY A 64 -11.14 6.42 6.05
CA GLY A 64 -11.99 7.06 7.06
C GLY A 64 -11.48 8.43 7.48
N ASP A 65 -10.17 8.60 7.64
CA ASP A 65 -9.56 9.91 7.92
C ASP A 65 -9.75 10.91 6.77
N LEU A 66 -9.62 10.45 5.53
CA LEU A 66 -9.93 11.27 4.36
C LEU A 66 -11.39 11.70 4.35
N ILE A 67 -12.34 10.78 4.59
CA ILE A 67 -13.77 11.09 4.69
C ILE A 67 -14.03 12.11 5.79
N ARG A 68 -13.41 11.94 6.97
CA ARG A 68 -13.53 12.88 8.10
C ARG A 68 -13.08 14.28 7.70
N ILE A 69 -11.96 14.41 7.00
CA ILE A 69 -11.45 15.69 6.50
C ILE A 69 -12.38 16.30 5.44
N LEU A 70 -12.84 15.51 4.48
CA LEU A 70 -13.75 15.96 3.42
C LEU A 70 -15.12 16.41 3.94
N ARG A 71 -15.56 15.88 5.10
CA ARG A 71 -16.77 16.31 5.82
C ARG A 71 -16.54 17.44 6.81
N SER A 72 -15.28 17.76 7.12
CA SER A 72 -14.94 18.77 8.10
C SER A 72 -15.10 20.20 7.53
N PRO A 73 -15.19 21.22 8.40
CA PRO A 73 -15.15 22.62 7.98
C PRO A 73 -13.87 23.03 7.23
N TYR A 74 -12.81 22.21 7.28
CA TYR A 74 -11.51 22.48 6.63
C TYR A 74 -11.47 22.05 5.16
N VAL A 75 -12.49 21.37 4.63
CA VAL A 75 -12.55 20.97 3.22
C VAL A 75 -12.39 22.18 2.28
N LYS A 76 -12.90 23.35 2.70
CA LYS A 76 -12.76 24.62 1.98
C LYS A 76 -11.33 25.14 1.87
N ASN A 77 -10.44 24.68 2.76
CA ASN A 77 -9.03 25.07 2.77
C ASN A 77 -8.18 24.18 1.86
N ILE A 78 -8.74 23.11 1.28
CA ILE A 78 -8.04 22.28 0.29
C ILE A 78 -7.86 23.11 -0.99
N SER A 79 -6.60 23.45 -1.29
CA SER A 79 -6.23 24.21 -2.48
C SER A 79 -6.15 23.32 -3.72
N SER A 80 -5.70 22.08 -3.56
CA SER A 80 -5.68 21.10 -4.64
C SER A 80 -5.60 19.66 -4.14
N VAL A 81 -5.96 18.73 -5.02
CA VAL A 81 -5.84 17.29 -4.79
C VAL A 81 -5.01 16.69 -5.90
N LYS A 82 -4.02 15.86 -5.54
CA LYS A 82 -3.22 15.08 -6.49
C LYS A 82 -3.36 13.60 -6.20
N ILE A 83 -3.96 12.86 -7.12
CA ILE A 83 -3.97 11.39 -7.08
C ILE A 83 -2.69 10.92 -7.77
N ARG A 84 -1.76 10.35 -7.00
CA ARG A 84 -0.47 9.87 -7.54
C ARG A 84 -0.67 8.62 -8.40
N SER A 85 -1.47 7.68 -7.93
CA SER A 85 -1.81 6.46 -8.65
C SER A 85 -3.02 5.76 -8.04
N ILE A 86 -3.65 4.94 -8.86
CA ILE A 86 -4.59 3.89 -8.47
C ILE A 86 -3.97 2.58 -8.95
N ALA A 87 -3.73 1.63 -8.06
CA ALA A 87 -2.97 0.42 -8.36
C ALA A 87 -3.77 -0.82 -7.97
N LYS A 88 -3.95 -1.74 -8.90
CA LYS A 88 -4.59 -3.03 -8.68
C LYS A 88 -3.56 -4.11 -8.39
N ASP A 89 -3.70 -4.75 -7.24
CA ASP A 89 -3.04 -6.02 -6.95
C ASP A 89 -3.73 -7.10 -7.79
N VAL A 90 -3.01 -7.66 -8.76
CA VAL A 90 -3.59 -8.65 -9.68
C VAL A 90 -3.88 -9.98 -9.00
N GLU A 91 -3.21 -10.29 -7.89
CA GLU A 91 -3.39 -11.57 -7.18
C GLU A 91 -4.54 -11.49 -6.17
N LYS A 92 -4.61 -10.39 -5.42
CA LYS A 92 -5.68 -10.19 -4.43
C LYS A 92 -6.96 -9.62 -5.03
N ASN A 93 -6.89 -9.11 -6.26
CA ASN A 93 -7.96 -8.39 -6.91
C ASN A 93 -8.47 -7.19 -6.08
N LYS A 94 -7.54 -6.52 -5.38
CA LYS A 94 -7.79 -5.34 -4.57
C LYS A 94 -7.10 -4.13 -5.18
N VAL A 95 -7.64 -2.95 -4.89
CA VAL A 95 -7.15 -1.69 -5.39
C VAL A 95 -6.66 -0.85 -4.23
N LYS A 96 -5.51 -0.20 -4.42
CA LYS A 96 -5.06 0.87 -3.56
C LYS A 96 -5.01 2.18 -4.32
N ALA A 97 -5.28 3.28 -3.64
CA ALA A 97 -5.16 4.61 -4.20
C ALA A 97 -4.28 5.47 -3.31
N THR A 98 -3.37 6.20 -3.94
CA THR A 98 -2.46 7.11 -3.25
C THR A 98 -2.76 8.53 -3.67
N LEU A 99 -3.03 9.42 -2.72
CA LEU A 99 -3.32 10.83 -3.00
C LEU A 99 -2.70 11.77 -1.97
N THR A 100 -2.63 13.04 -2.34
CA THR A 100 -2.19 14.11 -1.46
C THR A 100 -3.19 15.26 -1.52
N LEU A 101 -3.67 15.69 -0.36
CA LEU A 101 -4.42 16.94 -0.20
C LEU A 101 -3.44 18.06 0.11
N TYR A 102 -3.48 19.14 -0.66
CA TYR A 102 -2.73 20.35 -0.40
C TYR A 102 -3.67 21.39 0.19
N PHE A 103 -3.25 22.05 1.27
CA PHE A 103 -4.04 23.08 1.92
C PHE A 103 -3.47 24.47 1.64
N ASN A 104 -4.32 25.50 1.66
CA ASN A 104 -3.88 26.88 1.72
C ASN A 104 -3.47 27.19 3.16
N ASP A 105 -2.17 27.25 3.40
CA ASP A 105 -1.54 27.42 4.72
C ASP A 105 -1.72 28.83 5.30
N LYS A 106 -1.94 29.82 4.45
CA LYS A 106 -2.13 31.22 4.87
C LYS A 106 -3.45 31.48 5.61
N GLU A 107 -4.38 30.52 5.61
CA GLU A 107 -5.75 30.69 6.12
C GLU A 107 -6.07 29.85 7.36
N LEU A 108 -5.14 29.02 7.85
CA LEU A 108 -5.37 28.19 9.02
C LEU A 108 -4.73 28.82 10.27
N THR A 109 -5.54 29.09 11.29
CA THR A 109 -5.01 29.41 12.63
C THR A 109 -4.29 28.19 13.22
N GLN A 110 -3.41 28.41 14.20
CA GLN A 110 -2.71 27.31 14.89
C GLN A 110 -3.67 26.25 15.46
N LYS A 111 -4.81 26.69 16.02
CA LYS A 111 -5.83 25.79 16.55
C LYS A 111 -6.42 24.90 15.45
N GLN A 112 -6.78 25.49 14.30
CA GLN A 112 -7.33 24.75 13.16
C GLN A 112 -6.30 23.81 12.54
N SER A 113 -5.04 24.23 12.48
CA SER A 113 -3.93 23.38 12.08
C SER A 113 -3.82 22.16 13.02
N ASN A 114 -3.84 22.38 14.34
CA ASN A 114 -3.80 21.28 15.32
C ASN A 114 -5.03 20.35 15.23
N GLU A 115 -6.22 20.88 14.95
CA GLU A 115 -7.45 20.09 14.77
C GLU A 115 -7.43 19.25 13.47
N LEU A 116 -6.85 19.81 12.39
CA LEU A 116 -6.76 19.15 11.09
C LEU A 116 -5.65 18.09 11.06
N TYR A 117 -4.46 18.44 11.54
CA TYR A 117 -3.26 17.60 11.45
C TYR A 117 -3.01 16.76 12.72
N GLY A 118 -3.65 17.04 13.87
CA GLY A 118 -3.39 16.30 15.11
C GLY A 118 -1.91 16.33 15.58
N GLN A 119 -1.59 15.57 16.63
CA GLN A 119 -0.22 15.43 17.18
C GLN A 119 0.63 14.37 16.44
N ASN A 120 0.03 13.58 15.53
CA ASN A 120 0.64 12.36 14.97
C ASN A 120 1.23 12.52 13.56
N TYR A 121 1.07 13.67 12.91
CA TYR A 121 1.59 13.90 11.57
C TYR A 121 2.96 14.60 11.66
N TYR A 122 4.00 13.78 11.88
CA TYR A 122 5.39 14.22 11.89
C TYR A 122 5.78 14.81 10.52
N ASN A 123 6.32 16.04 10.53
CA ASN A 123 6.81 16.88 9.41
C ASN A 123 5.78 17.80 8.73
N MET A 124 5.40 18.87 9.44
CA MET A 124 4.54 19.98 8.97
C MET A 124 5.24 20.98 8.02
N GLN A 125 6.27 20.59 7.25
CA GLN A 125 7.00 21.55 6.42
C GLN A 125 6.23 22.00 5.16
N GLU A 126 5.15 21.31 4.77
CA GLU A 126 4.44 21.60 3.50
C GLU A 126 2.89 21.63 3.59
N HIS A 127 2.29 21.62 4.80
CA HIS A 127 0.82 21.69 5.01
C HIS A 127 0.00 20.82 4.02
N ASN A 128 0.48 19.60 3.77
CA ASN A 128 -0.19 18.63 2.91
C ASN A 128 -0.40 17.32 3.69
N ILE A 129 -1.46 16.60 3.33
CA ILE A 129 -1.77 15.30 3.96
C ILE A 129 -1.76 14.24 2.87
N PHE A 130 -0.90 13.26 3.08
CA PHE A 130 -0.79 12.09 2.22
C PHE A 130 -1.74 11.00 2.71
N PHE A 131 -2.44 10.36 1.77
CA PHE A 131 -3.31 9.21 2.03
C PHE A 131 -2.95 8.05 1.13
N ARG A 132 -2.89 6.86 1.71
CA ARG A 132 -2.89 5.56 1.05
C ARG A 132 -4.13 4.80 1.45
N MET A 133 -5.14 4.86 0.59
CA MET A 133 -6.35 4.05 0.74
C MET A 133 -6.04 2.64 0.23
N GLU A 134 -6.17 1.64 1.10
CA GLU A 134 -5.91 0.23 0.81
C GLU A 134 -7.24 -0.53 0.68
N ASP A 135 -7.16 -1.78 0.21
CA ASP A 135 -8.26 -2.77 0.18
C ASP A 135 -9.54 -2.35 -0.58
N GLY A 136 -9.41 -1.38 -1.50
CA GLY A 136 -10.49 -0.96 -2.38
C GLY A 136 -10.86 -2.00 -3.45
N GLU A 137 -11.96 -1.74 -4.14
CA GLU A 137 -12.55 -2.64 -5.12
C GLU A 137 -12.89 -1.90 -6.42
N ILE A 138 -12.80 -2.61 -7.55
CA ILE A 138 -13.41 -2.15 -8.80
C ILE A 138 -14.87 -2.58 -8.77
N VAL A 139 -15.76 -1.61 -8.97
CA VAL A 139 -17.21 -1.83 -8.86
C VAL A 139 -17.93 -1.32 -10.10
N ASP A 140 -19.10 -1.89 -10.37
CA ASP A 140 -20.05 -1.34 -11.34
C ASP A 140 -21.08 -0.46 -10.64
N ILE A 141 -21.15 0.82 -11.03
CA ILE A 141 -22.06 1.80 -10.45
C ILE A 141 -23.25 1.95 -11.38
N LYS A 142 -24.38 1.31 -11.01
CA LYS A 142 -25.60 1.22 -11.86
C LYS A 142 -26.09 2.57 -12.39
N ASN A 143 -26.02 3.63 -11.57
CA ASN A 143 -26.47 4.99 -11.93
C ASN A 143 -25.32 5.91 -12.36
N LYS A 144 -24.18 5.37 -12.82
CA LYS A 144 -22.98 6.13 -13.25
C LYS A 144 -23.32 7.30 -14.17
N ASN A 145 -24.14 7.10 -15.19
CA ASN A 145 -24.49 8.14 -16.16
C ASN A 145 -25.26 9.31 -15.54
N GLU A 146 -26.12 9.04 -14.55
CA GLU A 146 -26.85 10.09 -13.85
C GLU A 146 -25.93 10.88 -12.91
N ILE A 147 -25.05 10.17 -12.20
CA ILE A 147 -24.04 10.79 -11.33
C ILE A 147 -23.12 11.69 -12.15
N LEU A 148 -22.63 11.22 -13.30
CA LEU A 148 -21.78 12.01 -14.19
C LEU A 148 -22.49 13.22 -14.79
N LYS A 149 -23.82 13.27 -14.82
CA LYS A 149 -24.56 14.48 -15.23
C LYS A 149 -24.67 15.49 -14.08
N LYS A 150 -24.80 15.02 -12.84
CA LYS A 150 -25.10 15.88 -11.66
C LYS A 150 -23.87 16.28 -10.84
N ALA A 151 -22.85 15.42 -10.80
CA ALA A 151 -21.74 15.49 -9.86
C ALA A 151 -20.38 15.28 -10.54
N LYS A 152 -20.26 15.72 -11.81
CA LYS A 152 -18.97 15.71 -12.51
C LYS A 152 -18.05 16.77 -11.91
N LEU A 153 -16.79 16.41 -11.72
CA LEU A 153 -15.75 17.36 -11.35
C LEU A 153 -15.58 18.38 -12.48
N ILE A 154 -15.54 19.66 -12.10
CA ILE A 154 -15.29 20.78 -13.03
C ILE A 154 -13.97 20.54 -13.76
N LYS A 155 -12.94 20.11 -13.01
CA LYS A 155 -11.65 19.67 -13.54
C LYS A 155 -11.45 18.19 -13.18
N PRO A 156 -11.45 17.26 -14.15
CA PRO A 156 -11.12 15.87 -13.90
C PRO A 156 -9.71 15.71 -13.33
N LEU A 157 -9.52 14.71 -12.49
CA LEU A 157 -8.24 14.42 -11.86
C LEU A 157 -7.48 13.37 -12.67
N GLU A 158 -6.39 13.80 -13.31
CA GLU A 158 -5.51 12.88 -14.03
C GLU A 158 -4.63 12.09 -13.07
N THR A 159 -4.47 10.81 -13.35
CA THR A 159 -3.62 9.90 -12.57
C THR A 159 -3.15 8.73 -13.45
N LYS A 160 -2.54 7.73 -12.81
CA LYS A 160 -2.16 6.47 -13.44
C LYS A 160 -2.95 5.33 -12.84
N TYR A 161 -3.48 4.47 -13.69
CA TYR A 161 -3.91 3.14 -13.30
C TYR A 161 -2.76 2.16 -13.52
N LEU A 162 -2.40 1.41 -12.48
CA LEU A 162 -1.30 0.46 -12.48
C LEU A 162 -1.84 -0.93 -12.16
N GLU A 163 -1.28 -1.96 -12.77
CA GLU A 163 -1.41 -3.31 -12.26
C GLU A 163 -0.07 -3.76 -11.70
N TYR A 164 -0.10 -4.40 -10.54
CA TYR A 164 1.12 -4.87 -9.89
C TYR A 164 0.92 -6.24 -9.26
N ARG A 165 2.05 -6.91 -9.05
CA ARG A 165 2.14 -8.15 -8.27
C ARG A 165 3.12 -7.95 -7.11
N GLN A 166 2.82 -8.52 -5.94
CA GLN A 166 3.77 -8.54 -4.83
C GLN A 166 4.80 -9.65 -5.06
N GLU A 167 6.08 -9.28 -5.14
CA GLU A 167 7.18 -10.24 -5.20
C GLU A 167 7.92 -10.26 -3.85
N LYS A 168 8.25 -11.46 -3.38
CA LYS A 168 9.13 -11.64 -2.21
C LYS A 168 10.58 -11.46 -2.67
N ARG A 169 11.32 -10.56 -2.03
CA ARG A 169 12.78 -10.47 -2.16
C ARG A 169 13.43 -10.78 -0.83
N PHE A 170 14.47 -11.60 -0.87
CA PHE A 170 15.33 -11.84 0.28
C PHE A 170 16.37 -10.72 0.32
N SER A 171 16.38 -9.93 1.40
CA SER A 171 17.47 -9.00 1.64
C SER A 171 18.63 -9.77 2.28
N ALA A 172 19.76 -9.89 1.58
CA ALA A 172 21.02 -10.21 2.22
C ALA A 172 21.54 -8.92 2.86
N GLU A 173 21.28 -8.73 4.16
CA GLU A 173 21.99 -7.71 4.92
C GLU A 173 23.47 -8.12 4.94
N ALA A 174 24.28 -7.40 4.16
CA ALA A 174 25.72 -7.42 4.33
C ALA A 174 26.01 -6.86 5.72
N THR A 175 26.35 -7.74 6.65
CA THR A 175 26.90 -7.40 7.96
C THR A 175 28.05 -6.41 7.71
N LYS A 176 27.81 -5.14 8.03
CA LYS A 176 28.87 -4.13 8.09
C LYS A 176 29.76 -4.50 9.27
N ASP A 177 30.82 -5.26 9.01
CA ASP A 177 32.04 -5.21 9.78
C ASP A 177 33.24 -5.65 8.92
N ASN A 178 33.95 -4.63 8.44
CA ASN A 178 35.38 -4.59 8.13
C ASN A 178 36.06 -5.84 7.56
N ILE A 179 35.91 -6.09 6.25
CA ILE A 179 37.02 -6.64 5.44
C ILE A 179 37.09 -5.86 4.12
N THR A 180 37.97 -4.86 4.09
CA THR A 180 38.52 -4.27 2.88
C THR A 180 39.31 -5.33 2.11
N VAL A 181 38.73 -5.92 1.07
CA VAL A 181 39.50 -6.41 -0.08
C VAL A 181 38.71 -6.14 -1.36
N ALA A 182 39.20 -5.13 -2.09
CA ALA A 182 39.20 -4.93 -3.53
C ALA A 182 38.00 -5.43 -4.38
N GLY A 183 37.39 -4.46 -5.09
CA GLY A 183 36.86 -4.72 -6.43
C GLY A 183 35.36 -4.55 -6.55
N ARG A 184 34.96 -3.42 -7.13
CA ARG A 184 33.61 -3.18 -7.63
C ARG A 184 33.20 -4.29 -8.60
N ALA A 185 32.13 -5.00 -8.29
CA ALA A 185 31.25 -5.61 -9.29
C ALA A 185 29.85 -5.78 -8.69
N SER A 186 29.05 -4.73 -8.80
CA SER A 186 27.60 -4.84 -8.83
C SER A 186 27.20 -5.68 -10.03
N ALA A 187 27.11 -6.98 -9.84
CA ALA A 187 26.50 -7.92 -10.78
C ALA A 187 25.64 -8.87 -9.97
N ALA A 188 24.37 -8.94 -10.34
CA ALA A 188 23.38 -9.84 -9.76
C ALA A 188 23.93 -11.27 -9.71
N MET A 189 24.29 -11.74 -8.52
CA MET A 189 24.50 -13.16 -8.31
C MET A 189 23.12 -13.81 -8.16
N ILE A 190 22.57 -14.26 -9.29
CA ILE A 190 21.49 -15.24 -9.29
C ILE A 190 22.11 -16.52 -8.73
N ILE A 191 21.95 -16.74 -7.43
CA ILE A 191 22.23 -18.04 -6.83
C ILE A 191 21.07 -18.95 -7.26
N PHE A 192 21.32 -19.79 -8.27
CA PHE A 192 20.52 -20.97 -8.54
C PHE A 192 20.58 -21.86 -7.28
N VAL A 193 19.54 -21.84 -6.46
CA VAL A 193 19.36 -22.86 -5.44
C VAL A 193 18.86 -24.11 -6.18
N PRO A 194 19.58 -25.25 -6.17
CA PRO A 194 19.02 -26.48 -6.68
C PRO A 194 17.81 -26.81 -5.79
N LEU A 195 16.63 -26.85 -6.39
CA LEU A 195 15.40 -27.35 -5.75
C LEU A 195 15.65 -28.80 -5.31
N ALA A 196 16.04 -28.98 -4.06
CA ALA A 196 15.92 -30.26 -3.39
C ALA A 196 14.41 -30.52 -3.21
N ILE A 197 13.87 -31.42 -4.03
CA ILE A 197 12.54 -32.00 -3.81
C ILE A 197 12.64 -32.81 -2.50
N ILE A 198 12.29 -32.17 -1.40
CA ILE A 198 12.05 -32.87 -0.14
C ILE A 198 10.62 -33.41 -0.25
N SER A 199 10.50 -34.65 -0.73
CA SER A 199 9.31 -35.46 -0.51
C SER A 199 9.15 -35.65 1.00
N LEU A 200 8.24 -34.91 1.63
CA LEU A 200 7.84 -35.21 3.01
C LEU A 200 6.95 -36.48 3.02
N PRO A 201 7.10 -37.35 4.02
CA PRO A 201 6.46 -38.66 4.05
C PRO A 201 4.99 -38.51 4.49
N PHE A 202 4.07 -39.00 3.67
CA PHE A 202 2.70 -39.28 4.10
C PHE A 202 2.70 -40.50 5.03
N TYR A 203 2.95 -40.29 6.32
CA TYR A 203 2.61 -41.26 7.36
C TYR A 203 2.28 -40.53 8.66
N ALA A 204 1.02 -40.09 8.78
CA ALA A 204 0.31 -39.92 10.06
C ALA A 204 -1.14 -39.47 9.80
N ILE A 205 -1.96 -40.31 9.16
CA ILE A 205 -3.41 -40.30 9.40
C ILE A 205 -3.80 -41.74 9.70
N GLN A 206 -3.67 -42.12 10.97
CA GLN A 206 -4.38 -43.27 11.50
C GLN A 206 -4.95 -42.88 12.86
N SER A 207 -6.07 -42.17 12.84
CA SER A 207 -7.19 -42.43 13.74
C SER A 207 -8.41 -41.68 13.18
N LEU A 208 -9.59 -42.27 13.35
CA LEU A 208 -10.91 -41.81 12.89
C LEU A 208 -11.38 -42.32 11.52
N SER A 209 -11.45 -43.65 11.38
CA SER A 209 -12.66 -44.29 10.87
C SER A 209 -12.70 -45.71 11.41
N GLY A 210 -13.39 -45.88 12.53
CA GLY A 210 -13.60 -47.18 13.15
C GLY A 210 -14.45 -48.10 12.28
N LYS A 211 -14.07 -49.37 12.27
CA LYS A 211 -14.98 -50.52 12.36
C LYS A 211 -14.37 -51.47 13.38
#